data_AF-A0A6G1HYU6-F1
#
_entry.id   AF-A0A6G1HYU6-F1
#
_cell.length_a   1.000
_cell.length_b   1.000
_cell.length_c   1.000
_cell.angle_alpha   90.00
_cell.angle_beta   90.00
_cell.angle_gamma   90.00
#
_symmetry.space_group_name_H-M   'P 1'
#
loop_
_entity.id
_entity.type
_entity.pdbx_description
1 polymer ?
#
loop_
_entity_poly.entity_id
_entity_poly.type
_entity_poly.pdbx_seq_one_letter_code
_entity_poly.pdbx_strand_id
1 'polypeptide(L)'
;MAAWLPSIPYPPEQEGYWAPITATLDWCEENYYATQYSAEIVNSMTNLLFAYLAIKGISNCIINGHDRIFIVSFLGYLVVGVGSFLFHSTLKYPMQLIDELSMIYTTCIMFYATFAHNKSTRYITILAGSLITLSVSITAYYHYLKDPIFHQVVYAILTAIVLIRALYVMEINIRPSLRMKETALRSDSADSDTKPRTRNEQRRIDDRDAKILRTMWIMIAYGLSAFLGGFAVWNLDNVFCPTLRTWRRKVGLPWGILLEGHGWWHLMTGIGAYYYIVWGIWLRHCLNHKQDDYELYWPRLLTSMPSVVRKRGHNQAAIANGKKKR
;
A
#
# COMPACT_ATOMS: atom_id res chain seq x y z
N MET A 1 -32.13 -24.04 -2.69
CA MET A 1 -30.84 -24.13 -1.96
C MET A 1 -30.61 -25.58 -1.59
N ALA A 2 -29.35 -26.03 -1.55
CA ALA A 2 -29.07 -27.37 -1.07
C ALA A 2 -29.40 -27.42 0.42
N ALA A 3 -30.28 -28.34 0.83
CA ALA A 3 -30.85 -28.40 2.18
C ALA A 3 -29.82 -28.58 3.32
N TRP A 4 -28.55 -28.84 2.98
CA TRP A 4 -27.47 -29.08 3.91
C TRP A 4 -26.67 -27.84 4.30
N LEU A 5 -26.84 -26.70 3.61
CA LEU A 5 -26.09 -25.48 3.91
C LEU A 5 -26.94 -24.56 4.81
N PRO A 6 -26.59 -24.36 6.09
CA PRO A 6 -27.34 -23.47 6.96
C PRO A 6 -27.29 -22.04 6.39
N SER A 7 -28.46 -21.46 6.14
CA SER A 7 -28.57 -20.06 5.73
C SER A 7 -29.83 -19.41 6.29
N ILE A 8 -29.73 -18.11 6.54
CA ILE A 8 -30.88 -17.25 6.82
C ILE A 8 -31.10 -16.32 5.62
N PRO A 9 -32.33 -15.83 5.40
CA PRO A 9 -32.60 -14.89 4.32
C PRO A 9 -31.68 -13.67 4.40
N TYR A 10 -31.15 -13.23 3.25
CA TYR A 10 -30.43 -11.96 3.16
C TYR A 10 -31.47 -10.83 3.19
N PRO A 11 -31.50 -9.97 4.23
CA PRO A 11 -32.51 -8.93 4.37
C PRO A 11 -32.46 -7.90 3.22
N PRO A 12 -33.60 -7.29 2.86
CA PRO A 12 -33.58 -6.16 1.94
C PRO A 12 -32.96 -4.93 2.59
N GLU A 13 -32.71 -3.93 1.75
CA GLU A 13 -32.32 -2.58 2.16
C GLU A 13 -33.38 -1.92 3.06
N GLN A 14 -32.92 -1.11 4.01
CA GLN A 14 -33.73 -0.46 5.04
C GLN A 14 -33.35 1.02 5.20
N GLU A 15 -34.24 1.80 5.83
CA GLU A 15 -33.91 3.15 6.25
C GLU A 15 -33.00 3.12 7.48
N GLY A 16 -31.91 3.89 7.43
CA GLY A 16 -30.88 3.89 8.45
C GLY A 16 -30.81 5.18 9.27
N TYR A 17 -30.09 5.10 10.39
CA TYR A 17 -29.88 6.21 11.33
C TYR A 17 -29.28 7.46 10.69
N TRP A 18 -28.39 7.28 9.71
CA TRP A 18 -27.72 8.39 9.02
C TRP A 18 -28.49 8.91 7.81
N ALA A 19 -29.76 8.58 7.61
CA ALA A 19 -30.55 9.16 6.52
C ALA A 19 -30.62 10.72 6.61
N PRO A 20 -30.75 11.46 5.49
CA PRO A 20 -30.71 10.98 4.11
C PRO A 20 -29.29 10.74 3.59
N ILE A 21 -29.12 9.83 2.63
CA ILE A 21 -27.84 9.63 1.91
C ILE A 21 -27.50 10.91 1.15
N THR A 22 -26.28 11.43 1.30
CA THR A 22 -25.83 12.65 0.62
C THR A 22 -24.60 12.45 -0.26
N ALA A 23 -23.97 11.28 -0.20
CA ALA A 23 -22.88 10.89 -1.08
C ALA A 23 -23.31 10.89 -2.55
N THR A 24 -22.35 11.07 -3.45
CA THR A 24 -22.58 11.02 -4.90
C THR A 24 -22.60 9.59 -5.43
N LEU A 25 -22.16 8.63 -4.61
CA LEU A 25 -22.08 7.22 -4.92
C LEU A 25 -22.57 6.37 -3.75
N ASP A 26 -23.19 5.25 -4.12
CA ASP A 26 -23.79 4.22 -3.26
C ASP A 26 -23.44 2.88 -3.92
N TRP A 27 -22.82 1.96 -3.18
CA TRP A 27 -22.25 0.75 -3.77
C TRP A 27 -23.28 -0.38 -3.81
N CYS A 28 -22.84 -1.58 -4.22
CA CYS A 28 -23.78 -2.66 -4.48
C CYS A 28 -24.40 -3.27 -3.21
N GLU A 29 -23.73 -3.16 -2.06
CA GLU A 29 -24.20 -3.72 -0.79
C GLU A 29 -25.57 -3.13 -0.40
N GLU A 30 -26.49 -3.93 0.14
CA GLU A 30 -27.80 -3.41 0.57
C GLU A 30 -27.63 -2.44 1.75
N ASN A 31 -28.19 -1.23 1.66
CA ASN A 31 -28.07 -0.29 2.78
C ASN A 31 -28.84 -0.76 4.03
N TYR A 32 -28.16 -0.70 5.18
CA TYR A 32 -28.67 -0.98 6.52
C TYR A 32 -29.32 -2.36 6.70
N TYR A 33 -28.99 -3.35 5.84
CA TYR A 33 -29.63 -4.67 5.88
C TYR A 33 -29.35 -5.43 7.19
N ALA A 34 -28.17 -5.22 7.78
CA ALA A 34 -27.71 -5.92 8.98
C ALA A 34 -27.91 -5.11 10.27
N THR A 35 -27.84 -3.79 10.19
CA THR A 35 -27.94 -2.87 11.33
C THR A 35 -28.34 -1.48 10.86
N GLN A 36 -29.09 -0.74 11.69
CA GLN A 36 -29.52 0.63 11.38
C GLN A 36 -28.39 1.67 11.50
N TYR A 37 -27.23 1.31 12.06
CA TYR A 37 -26.15 2.26 12.35
C TYR A 37 -25.04 2.31 11.29
N SER A 38 -24.97 1.33 10.38
CA SER A 38 -23.95 1.21 9.34
C SER A 38 -24.64 0.84 8.02
N ALA A 39 -24.54 1.71 7.02
CA ALA A 39 -25.20 1.51 5.73
C ALA A 39 -24.69 0.24 5.03
N GLU A 40 -23.39 0.17 4.76
CA GLU A 40 -22.78 -0.96 4.08
C GLU A 40 -21.83 -1.66 5.07
N ILE A 41 -22.34 -2.62 5.83
CA ILE A 41 -21.62 -3.18 6.99
C ILE A 41 -20.38 -3.99 6.59
N VAL A 42 -20.42 -4.73 5.48
CA VAL A 42 -19.29 -5.52 4.99
C VAL A 42 -18.23 -4.60 4.42
N ASN A 43 -18.63 -3.64 3.57
CA ASN A 43 -17.74 -2.60 3.06
C ASN A 43 -17.11 -1.79 4.20
N SER A 44 -17.86 -1.47 5.26
CA SER A 44 -17.33 -0.80 6.45
C SER A 44 -16.32 -1.68 7.19
N MET A 45 -16.70 -2.89 7.60
CA MET A 45 -15.87 -3.73 8.48
C MET A 45 -14.61 -4.26 7.80
N THR A 46 -14.62 -4.46 6.48
CA THR A 46 -13.42 -4.85 5.73
C THR A 46 -12.29 -3.82 5.82
N ASN A 47 -12.61 -2.55 6.09
CA ASN A 47 -11.63 -1.49 6.32
C ASN A 47 -10.87 -1.58 7.66
N LEU A 48 -11.32 -2.41 8.61
CA LEU A 48 -10.56 -2.66 9.84
C LEU A 48 -9.19 -3.29 9.56
N LEU A 49 -9.04 -3.98 8.42
CA LEU A 49 -7.74 -4.49 7.97
C LEU A 49 -6.74 -3.36 7.75
N PHE A 50 -7.15 -2.24 7.15
CA PHE A 50 -6.28 -1.07 6.97
C PHE A 50 -5.83 -0.53 8.32
N ALA A 51 -6.74 -0.38 9.27
CA ALA A 51 -6.38 0.11 10.61
C ALA A 51 -5.34 -0.80 11.29
N TYR A 52 -5.57 -2.12 11.26
CA TYR A 52 -4.63 -3.10 11.80
C TYR A 52 -3.25 -3.04 11.12
N LEU A 53 -3.21 -3.06 9.79
CA LEU A 53 -1.97 -3.05 9.01
C LEU A 53 -1.22 -1.71 9.17
N ALA A 54 -1.93 -0.60 9.29
CA ALA A 54 -1.33 0.70 9.56
C ALA A 54 -0.61 0.72 10.92
N ILE A 55 -1.30 0.27 11.98
CA ILE A 55 -0.73 0.21 13.33
C ILE A 55 0.49 -0.71 13.35
N LYS A 56 0.39 -1.87 12.71
CA LYS A 56 1.51 -2.81 12.54
C LYS A 56 2.70 -2.14 11.82
N GLY A 57 2.44 -1.42 10.72
CA GLY A 57 3.46 -0.72 9.93
C GLY A 57 4.14 0.41 10.69
N ILE A 58 3.36 1.27 11.36
CA ILE A 58 3.87 2.36 12.21
C ILE A 58 4.75 1.80 13.33
N SER A 59 4.27 0.77 14.02
CA SER A 59 5.02 0.11 15.09
C SER A 59 6.35 -0.44 14.57
N ASN A 60 6.33 -1.09 13.40
CA ASN A 60 7.53 -1.62 12.76
C ASN A 60 8.53 -0.51 12.41
N CYS A 61 8.06 0.63 11.87
CA CYS A 61 8.89 1.79 11.57
C CYS A 61 9.57 2.37 12.82
N ILE A 62 8.82 2.51 13.92
CA ILE A 62 9.34 3.05 15.17
C ILE A 62 10.36 2.09 15.79
N ILE A 63 10.01 0.81 15.94
CA ILE A 63 10.85 -0.20 16.58
C ILE A 63 12.17 -0.40 15.84
N ASN A 64 12.15 -0.37 14.51
CA ASN A 64 13.34 -0.62 13.69
C ASN A 64 14.06 0.64 13.23
N GLY A 65 13.56 1.84 13.57
CA GLY A 65 14.17 3.11 13.22
C GLY A 65 14.20 3.37 11.71
N HIS A 66 13.08 3.13 11.03
CA HIS A 66 12.92 3.46 9.61
C HIS A 66 12.72 4.96 9.39
N ASP A 67 12.96 5.43 8.16
CA ASP A 67 12.80 6.85 7.81
C ASP A 67 11.39 7.35 8.13
N ARG A 68 11.28 8.54 8.73
CA ARG A 68 10.01 9.11 9.19
C ARG A 68 8.94 9.23 8.10
N ILE A 69 9.35 9.36 6.84
CA ILE A 69 8.41 9.42 5.70
C ILE A 69 7.50 8.19 5.65
N PHE A 70 7.98 7.02 6.05
CA PHE A 70 7.15 5.80 6.05
C PHE A 70 6.15 5.75 7.21
N ILE A 71 6.45 6.42 8.33
CA ILE A 71 5.45 6.63 9.40
C ILE A 71 4.33 7.50 8.83
N VAL A 72 4.67 8.58 8.13
CA VAL A 72 3.69 9.47 7.48
C VAL A 72 2.89 8.71 6.41
N SER A 73 3.53 7.85 5.62
CA SER A 73 2.83 6.99 4.65
C SER A 73 1.82 6.05 5.32
N PHE A 74 2.18 5.40 6.43
CA PHE A 74 1.23 4.54 7.15
C PHE A 74 0.14 5.33 7.88
N LEU A 75 0.39 6.57 8.30
CA LEU A 75 -0.66 7.47 8.80
C LEU A 75 -1.64 7.85 7.69
N GLY A 76 -1.16 8.17 6.48
CA GLY A 76 -2.03 8.37 5.31
C GLY A 76 -2.87 7.13 5.01
N TYR A 77 -2.24 5.95 4.99
CA TYR A 77 -2.93 4.67 4.82
C TYR A 77 -3.96 4.38 5.92
N LEU A 78 -3.71 4.78 7.18
CA LEU A 78 -4.70 4.70 8.27
C LEU A 78 -5.89 5.62 8.00
N VAL A 79 -5.64 6.84 7.53
CA VAL A 79 -6.71 7.80 7.20
C VAL A 79 -7.57 7.28 6.05
N VAL A 80 -6.99 6.61 5.05
CA VAL A 80 -7.75 5.91 3.99
C VAL A 80 -8.69 4.88 4.60
N GLY A 81 -8.18 3.97 5.43
CA GLY A 81 -9.02 2.94 6.05
C GLY A 81 -10.11 3.48 6.96
N VAL A 82 -9.79 4.46 7.81
CA VAL A 82 -10.78 5.08 8.71
C VAL A 82 -11.79 5.91 7.92
N GLY A 83 -11.35 6.66 6.91
CA GLY A 83 -12.20 7.41 6.01
C GLY A 83 -13.20 6.53 5.29
N SER A 84 -12.71 5.45 4.67
CA SER A 84 -13.54 4.44 4.01
C SER A 84 -14.53 3.79 4.98
N PHE A 85 -14.08 3.37 6.17
CA PHE A 85 -14.99 2.84 7.21
C PHE A 85 -16.15 3.82 7.52
N LEU A 86 -15.82 5.09 7.76
CA LEU A 86 -16.82 6.11 8.09
C LEU A 86 -17.73 6.44 6.89
N PHE A 87 -17.18 6.43 5.69
CA PHE A 87 -17.95 6.63 4.46
C PHE A 87 -18.98 5.52 4.28
N HIS A 88 -18.57 4.25 4.26
CA HIS A 88 -19.48 3.11 4.10
C HIS A 88 -20.46 2.96 5.26
N SER A 89 -20.13 3.45 6.45
CA SER A 89 -21.06 3.44 7.59
C SER A 89 -22.18 4.48 7.44
N THR A 90 -21.90 5.62 6.78
CA THR A 90 -22.78 6.81 6.83
C THR A 90 -23.35 7.24 5.47
N LEU A 91 -22.67 6.90 4.37
CA LEU A 91 -22.91 7.38 3.00
C LEU A 91 -23.12 8.90 2.91
N LYS A 92 -22.28 9.64 3.65
CA LYS A 92 -22.27 11.10 3.68
C LYS A 92 -21.16 11.66 2.81
N TYR A 93 -21.49 12.70 2.05
CA TYR A 93 -20.53 13.37 1.15
C TYR A 93 -19.23 13.85 1.86
N PRO A 94 -19.26 14.44 3.07
CA PRO A 94 -18.01 14.75 3.77
C PRO A 94 -17.12 13.54 4.07
N MET A 95 -17.71 12.38 4.39
CA MET A 95 -16.94 11.16 4.64
C MET A 95 -16.43 10.56 3.33
N GLN A 96 -17.21 10.64 2.25
CA GLN A 96 -16.77 10.28 0.90
C GLN A 96 -15.51 11.07 0.49
N LEU A 97 -15.47 12.38 0.77
CA LEU A 97 -14.29 13.20 0.52
C LEU A 97 -13.07 12.74 1.33
N ILE A 98 -13.26 12.34 2.60
CA ILE A 98 -12.15 11.81 3.42
C ILE A 98 -11.65 10.49 2.82
N ASP A 99 -12.53 9.57 2.46
CA ASP A 99 -12.18 8.31 1.83
C ASP A 99 -11.38 8.52 0.53
N GLU A 100 -12.00 9.15 -0.47
CA GLU A 100 -11.42 9.28 -1.81
C GLU A 100 -10.18 10.20 -1.82
N LEU A 101 -10.24 11.38 -1.20
CA LEU A 101 -9.11 12.33 -1.28
C LEU A 101 -7.90 11.87 -0.46
N SER A 102 -8.10 11.13 0.63
CA SER A 102 -6.98 10.58 1.41
C SER A 102 -6.15 9.58 0.61
N MET A 103 -6.75 8.88 -0.37
CA MET A 103 -6.03 8.03 -1.32
C MET A 103 -5.06 8.86 -2.17
N ILE A 104 -5.51 10.01 -2.69
CA ILE A 104 -4.67 10.92 -3.48
C ILE A 104 -3.51 11.44 -2.63
N TYR A 105 -3.80 11.94 -1.43
CA TYR A 105 -2.77 12.52 -0.54
C TYR A 105 -1.73 11.47 -0.14
N THR A 106 -2.16 10.24 0.16
CA THR A 106 -1.26 9.12 0.48
C THR A 106 -0.37 8.77 -0.71
N THR A 107 -0.91 8.77 -1.94
CA THR A 107 -0.11 8.58 -3.15
C THR A 107 0.88 9.73 -3.37
N CYS A 108 0.50 10.98 -3.09
CA CYS A 108 1.43 12.12 -3.13
C CYS A 108 2.56 11.99 -2.09
N ILE A 109 2.28 11.47 -0.88
CA ILE A 109 3.31 11.17 0.12
C ILE A 109 4.29 10.10 -0.42
N MET A 110 3.78 9.04 -1.07
CA MET A 110 4.63 8.02 -1.69
C MET A 110 5.40 8.53 -2.92
N PHE A 111 4.81 9.45 -3.68
CA PHE A 111 5.48 10.18 -4.74
C PHE A 111 6.66 10.95 -4.17
N TYR A 112 6.43 11.75 -3.14
CA TYR A 112 7.49 12.49 -2.45
C TYR A 112 8.58 11.54 -1.94
N ALA A 113 8.21 10.46 -1.26
CA ALA A 113 9.17 9.47 -0.75
C ALA A 113 10.09 8.96 -1.87
N THR A 114 9.52 8.57 -3.02
CA THR A 114 10.26 8.00 -4.15
C THR A 114 11.15 9.03 -4.85
N PHE A 115 10.63 10.23 -5.13
CA PHE A 115 11.34 11.24 -5.93
C PHE A 115 12.30 12.11 -5.12
N ALA A 116 12.09 12.27 -3.81
CA ALA A 116 12.93 13.07 -2.94
C ALA A 116 14.23 12.38 -2.50
N HIS A 117 14.34 11.05 -2.69
CA HIS A 117 15.52 10.31 -2.25
C HIS A 117 16.81 10.81 -2.91
N ASN A 118 17.81 11.10 -2.09
CA ASN A 118 19.14 11.58 -2.50
C ASN A 118 19.09 12.83 -3.40
N LYS A 119 18.14 13.74 -3.16
CA LYS A 119 18.00 15.02 -3.85
C LYS A 119 18.34 16.21 -2.95
N SER A 120 18.67 17.34 -3.55
CA SER A 120 19.01 18.57 -2.83
C SER A 120 17.81 19.14 -2.07
N THR A 121 18.08 19.89 -0.99
CA THR A 121 17.03 20.57 -0.21
C THR A 121 16.13 21.43 -1.08
N ARG A 122 16.69 22.16 -2.05
CA ARG A 122 15.92 22.97 -3.01
C ARG A 122 14.94 22.11 -3.82
N TYR A 123 15.40 20.97 -4.34
CA TYR A 123 14.54 20.08 -5.13
C TYR A 123 13.40 19.51 -4.30
N ILE A 124 13.69 19.00 -3.09
CA ILE A 124 12.66 18.38 -2.25
C ILE A 124 11.64 19.41 -1.76
N THR A 125 12.05 20.66 -1.47
CA THR A 125 11.12 21.73 -1.07
C THR A 125 10.21 22.12 -2.23
N ILE A 126 10.76 22.27 -3.45
CA ILE A 126 9.94 22.53 -4.65
C ILE A 126 8.97 21.38 -4.90
N LEU A 127 9.44 20.13 -4.84
CA LEU A 127 8.60 18.96 -5.02
C LEU A 127 7.46 18.90 -4.00
N ALA A 128 7.74 19.16 -2.72
CA ALA A 128 6.72 19.22 -1.67
C ALA A 128 5.68 20.31 -1.97
N GLY A 129 6.13 21.53 -2.32
CA GLY A 129 5.23 22.62 -2.71
C GLY A 129 4.35 22.26 -3.91
N SER A 130 4.93 21.68 -4.96
CA SER A 130 4.19 21.25 -6.15
C SER A 130 3.16 20.17 -5.84
N LEU A 131 3.49 19.18 -4.99
CA LEU A 131 2.54 18.12 -4.61
C LEU A 131 1.41 18.63 -3.72
N ILE A 132 1.68 19.59 -2.83
CA ILE A 132 0.64 20.27 -2.04
C ILE A 132 -0.30 21.04 -2.96
N THR A 133 0.24 21.86 -3.86
CA THR A 133 -0.55 22.60 -4.84
C THR A 133 -1.39 21.65 -5.70
N LEU A 134 -0.80 20.55 -6.19
CA LEU A 134 -1.53 19.54 -6.95
C LEU A 134 -2.68 18.94 -6.14
N SER A 135 -2.43 18.56 -4.88
CA SER A 135 -3.43 17.97 -3.99
C SER A 135 -4.60 18.92 -3.73
N VAL A 136 -4.31 20.20 -3.46
CA VAL A 136 -5.34 21.24 -3.26
C VAL A 136 -6.14 21.46 -4.55
N SER A 137 -5.48 21.53 -5.70
CA SER A 137 -6.17 21.70 -7.00
C SER A 137 -7.08 20.52 -7.34
N ILE A 138 -6.61 19.28 -7.16
CA ILE A 138 -7.43 18.07 -7.36
C ILE A 138 -8.63 18.10 -6.42
N THR A 139 -8.44 18.48 -5.16
CA THR A 139 -9.51 18.55 -4.17
C THR A 139 -10.57 19.59 -4.53
N ALA A 140 -10.14 20.80 -4.87
CA ALA A 140 -11.05 21.88 -5.26
C ALA A 140 -11.84 21.50 -6.51
N TYR A 141 -11.17 20.93 -7.51
CA TYR A 141 -11.81 20.51 -8.75
C TYR A 141 -12.76 19.32 -8.55
N TYR A 142 -12.36 18.33 -7.74
CA TYR A 142 -13.20 17.19 -7.41
C TYR A 142 -14.45 17.62 -6.63
N HIS A 143 -14.28 18.51 -5.65
CA HIS A 143 -15.39 19.04 -4.87
C HIS A 143 -16.38 19.85 -5.72
N TYR A 144 -15.88 20.55 -6.74
CA TYR A 144 -16.69 21.30 -7.70
C TYR A 144 -17.44 20.37 -8.67
N LEU A 145 -16.75 19.41 -9.28
CA LEU A 145 -17.33 18.50 -10.28
C LEU A 145 -18.27 17.45 -9.66
N LYS A 146 -17.90 16.92 -8.48
CA LYS A 146 -18.59 15.81 -7.82
C LYS A 146 -18.68 14.52 -8.68
N ASP A 147 -17.76 14.37 -9.62
CA ASP A 147 -17.69 13.22 -10.53
C ASP A 147 -16.61 12.21 -10.07
N PRO A 148 -16.99 11.04 -9.53
CA PRO A 148 -16.03 10.05 -9.01
C PRO A 148 -15.10 9.49 -10.09
N ILE A 149 -15.46 9.56 -11.38
CA ILE A 149 -14.59 9.10 -12.47
C ILE A 149 -13.33 9.96 -12.55
N PHE A 150 -13.45 11.28 -12.34
CA PHE A 150 -12.30 12.18 -12.29
C PHE A 150 -11.29 11.72 -11.21
N HIS A 151 -11.78 11.43 -10.00
CA HIS A 151 -10.93 10.93 -8.91
C HIS A 151 -10.23 9.63 -9.31
N GLN A 152 -10.98 8.65 -9.83
CA GLN A 152 -10.45 7.33 -10.21
C GLN A 152 -9.31 7.45 -11.24
N VAL A 153 -9.50 8.28 -12.28
CA VAL A 153 -8.49 8.49 -13.32
C VAL A 153 -7.24 9.15 -12.75
N VAL A 154 -7.39 10.20 -11.94
CA VAL A 154 -6.26 10.90 -11.33
C VAL A 154 -5.49 9.98 -10.39
N TYR A 155 -6.19 9.21 -9.55
CA TYR A 155 -5.59 8.23 -8.66
C TYR A 155 -4.82 7.15 -9.42
N ALA A 156 -5.40 6.61 -10.50
CA ALA A 156 -4.76 5.60 -11.33
C ALA A 156 -3.46 6.12 -11.99
N ILE A 157 -3.49 7.33 -12.55
CA ILE A 157 -2.33 7.96 -13.19
C ILE A 157 -1.21 8.18 -12.15
N LEU A 158 -1.54 8.78 -11.00
CA LEU A 158 -0.54 9.03 -9.96
C LEU A 158 0.08 7.72 -9.44
N THR A 159 -0.74 6.70 -9.21
CA THR A 159 -0.28 5.40 -8.74
C THR A 159 0.64 4.73 -9.76
N ALA A 160 0.27 4.78 -11.05
CA ALA A 160 1.09 4.22 -12.13
C ALA A 160 2.46 4.93 -12.23
N ILE A 161 2.50 6.26 -12.19
CA ILE A 161 3.76 7.03 -12.24
C ILE A 161 4.68 6.65 -11.08
N VAL A 162 4.13 6.60 -9.86
CA VAL A 162 4.89 6.30 -8.64
C VAL A 162 5.41 4.86 -8.64
N LEU A 163 4.59 3.90 -9.06
CA LEU A 163 4.99 2.50 -9.19
C LEU A 163 6.07 2.32 -10.25
N ILE A 164 5.86 2.82 -11.47
CA ILE A 164 6.83 2.71 -12.58
C ILE A 164 8.16 3.34 -12.19
N ARG A 165 8.14 4.52 -11.58
CA ARG A 165 9.37 5.17 -11.11
C ARG A 165 10.09 4.32 -10.08
N ALA A 166 9.36 3.78 -9.10
CA ALA A 166 9.97 2.99 -8.04
C ALA A 166 10.57 1.67 -8.59
N LEU A 167 9.89 1.01 -9.53
CA LEU A 167 10.40 -0.16 -10.24
C LEU A 167 11.67 0.16 -11.03
N TYR A 168 11.68 1.29 -11.75
CA TYR A 168 12.86 1.77 -12.46
C TYR A 168 14.04 1.99 -11.50
N VAL A 169 13.79 2.67 -10.37
CA VAL A 169 14.83 2.92 -9.35
C VAL A 169 15.38 1.61 -8.78
N MET A 170 14.51 0.66 -8.45
CA MET A 170 14.91 -0.67 -7.99
C MET A 170 15.83 -1.36 -9.01
N GLU A 171 15.39 -1.44 -10.26
CA GLU A 171 16.11 -2.15 -11.32
C GLU A 171 17.49 -1.56 -11.61
N ILE A 172 17.57 -0.24 -11.77
CA ILE A 172 18.85 0.44 -12.07
C ILE A 172 19.84 0.33 -10.91
N ASN A 173 19.38 0.43 -9.65
CA ASN A 173 20.29 0.54 -8.51
C ASN A 173 20.66 -0.80 -7.87
N ILE A 174 19.85 -1.84 -8.04
CA ILE A 174 20.06 -3.14 -7.37
C ILE A 174 20.57 -4.20 -8.35
N ARG A 175 20.23 -4.15 -9.64
CA ARG A 175 20.65 -5.19 -10.59
C ARG A 175 22.18 -5.18 -10.80
N PRO A 176 22.90 -6.26 -10.44
CA PRO A 176 24.36 -6.29 -10.53
C PRO A 176 24.88 -6.07 -11.95
N SER A 177 24.23 -6.66 -12.96
CA SER A 177 24.66 -6.54 -14.36
C SER A 177 24.64 -5.10 -14.90
N LEU A 178 23.70 -4.27 -14.43
CA LEU A 178 23.63 -2.85 -14.83
C LEU A 178 24.70 -2.03 -14.12
N ARG A 179 24.94 -2.30 -12.83
CA ARG A 179 26.02 -1.64 -12.07
C ARG A 179 27.40 -1.97 -12.62
N MET A 180 27.63 -3.22 -13.03
CA MET A 180 28.88 -3.63 -13.67
C MET A 180 29.11 -2.89 -15.00
N LYS A 181 28.06 -2.77 -15.83
CA LYS A 181 28.14 -2.02 -17.09
C LYS A 181 28.44 -0.53 -16.85
N GLU A 182 27.79 0.09 -15.87
CA GLU A 182 28.07 1.48 -15.49
C GLU A 182 29.49 1.66 -14.93
N THR A 183 29.95 0.72 -14.10
CA THR A 183 31.30 0.76 -13.52
C THR A 183 32.37 0.56 -14.60
N ALA A 184 32.17 -0.36 -15.54
CA ALA A 184 33.06 -0.57 -16.68
C ALA A 184 33.16 0.69 -17.56
N LEU A 185 32.02 1.31 -17.89
CA LEU A 185 31.99 2.58 -18.64
C LEU A 185 32.72 3.71 -17.88
N ARG A 186 32.61 3.75 -16.55
CA ARG A 186 33.30 4.73 -15.70
C ARG A 186 34.80 4.46 -15.54
N SER A 187 35.22 3.20 -15.43
CA SER A 187 36.64 2.83 -15.33
C SER A 187 37.39 3.11 -16.63
N ASP A 188 36.72 3.01 -17.78
CA ASP A 188 37.29 3.41 -19.08
C ASP A 188 37.48 4.94 -19.17
N SER A 189 36.88 5.70 -18.24
CA SER A 189 36.82 7.17 -18.23
C SER A 189 37.61 7.83 -17.09
N ALA A 190 38.09 7.08 -16.08
CA ALA A 190 38.63 7.65 -14.84
C ALA A 190 39.77 6.82 -14.24
N ASP A 191 40.85 7.52 -13.89
CA ASP A 191 41.96 7.04 -13.05
C ASP A 191 41.44 6.94 -11.60
N SER A 192 41.08 5.73 -11.13
CA SER A 192 40.36 5.58 -9.85
C SER A 192 41.23 4.94 -8.76
N ASP A 193 41.54 5.76 -7.74
CA ASP A 193 42.24 5.48 -6.47
C ASP A 193 41.43 4.61 -5.50
N THR A 194 40.59 3.69 -6.01
CA THR A 194 39.77 2.81 -5.19
C THR A 194 40.44 1.45 -5.08
N LYS A 195 40.82 1.03 -3.86
CA LYS A 195 41.38 -0.32 -3.64
C LYS A 195 40.48 -1.38 -4.29
N PRO A 196 41.01 -2.21 -5.20
CA PRO A 196 40.21 -3.22 -5.88
C PRO A 196 39.64 -4.19 -4.84
N ARG A 197 38.31 -4.37 -4.87
CA ARG A 197 37.64 -5.39 -4.05
C ARG A 197 38.10 -6.77 -4.50
N THR A 198 38.23 -7.70 -3.56
CA THR A 198 38.57 -9.08 -3.92
C THR A 198 37.44 -9.69 -4.75
N ARG A 199 37.79 -10.56 -5.71
CA ARG A 199 36.81 -11.25 -6.57
C ARG A 199 35.74 -12.01 -5.77
N ASN A 200 36.12 -12.55 -4.60
CA ASN A 200 35.22 -13.26 -3.70
C ASN A 200 34.21 -12.33 -3.03
N GLU A 201 34.64 -11.13 -2.62
CA GLU A 201 33.73 -10.15 -2.00
C GLU A 201 32.76 -9.57 -3.03
N GLN A 202 33.22 -9.31 -4.26
CA GLN A 202 32.32 -8.88 -5.34
C GLN A 202 31.24 -9.92 -5.65
N ARG A 203 31.64 -11.21 -5.77
CA ARG A 203 30.70 -12.31 -5.98
C ARG A 203 29.66 -12.41 -4.87
N ARG A 204 30.07 -12.28 -3.60
CA ARG A 204 29.15 -12.29 -2.45
C ARG A 204 28.11 -11.18 -2.53
N ILE A 205 28.52 -9.98 -2.92
CA ILE A 205 27.62 -8.82 -3.10
C ILE A 205 26.65 -9.08 -4.25
N ASP A 206 27.14 -9.57 -5.38
CA ASP A 206 26.30 -9.84 -6.55
C ASP A 206 25.24 -10.92 -6.25
N ASP A 207 25.63 -12.00 -5.56
CA ASP A 207 24.72 -13.07 -5.14
C ASP A 207 23.66 -12.56 -4.15
N ARG A 208 24.06 -11.68 -3.21
CA ARG A 208 23.14 -11.03 -2.27
C ARG A 208 22.15 -10.12 -3.00
N ASP A 209 22.64 -9.23 -3.84
CA ASP A 209 21.82 -8.24 -4.56
C ASP A 209 20.85 -8.95 -5.53
N ALA A 210 21.28 -10.06 -6.17
CA ALA A 210 20.39 -10.91 -6.97
C ALA A 210 19.28 -11.56 -6.13
N LYS A 211 19.58 -12.05 -4.92
CA LYS A 211 18.57 -12.58 -3.99
C LYS A 211 17.59 -11.51 -3.54
N ILE A 212 18.08 -10.31 -3.25
CA ILE A 212 17.25 -9.15 -2.88
C ILE A 212 16.30 -8.80 -4.02
N LEU A 213 16.82 -8.65 -5.24
CA LEU A 213 16.03 -8.30 -6.42
C LEU A 213 14.94 -9.35 -6.70
N ARG A 214 15.30 -10.65 -6.62
CA ARG A 214 14.31 -11.74 -6.75
C ARG A 214 13.21 -11.64 -5.70
N THR A 215 13.57 -11.35 -4.45
CA THR A 215 12.60 -11.22 -3.35
C THR A 215 11.69 -10.00 -3.56
N MET A 216 12.25 -8.87 -3.99
CA MET A 216 11.49 -7.67 -4.31
C MET A 216 10.49 -7.91 -5.46
N TRP A 217 10.89 -8.61 -6.52
CA TRP A 217 9.97 -8.99 -7.60
C TRP A 217 8.85 -9.90 -7.14
N ILE A 218 9.11 -10.82 -6.21
CA ILE A 218 8.05 -11.63 -5.59
C ILE A 218 7.08 -10.72 -4.82
N MET A 219 7.58 -9.78 -4.01
CA MET A 219 6.70 -8.83 -3.31
C MET A 219 5.85 -8.00 -4.27
N ILE A 220 6.44 -7.52 -5.37
CA ILE A 220 5.73 -6.75 -6.41
C ILE A 220 4.65 -7.62 -7.05
N ALA A 221 4.96 -8.87 -7.42
CA ALA A 221 3.97 -9.78 -8.00
C ALA A 221 2.79 -9.99 -7.06
N TYR A 222 3.04 -10.30 -5.78
CA TYR A 222 1.97 -10.46 -4.80
C TYR A 222 1.15 -9.18 -4.58
N GLY A 223 1.81 -8.04 -4.37
CA GLY A 223 1.14 -6.76 -4.12
C GLY A 223 0.33 -6.29 -5.33
N LEU A 224 0.88 -6.40 -6.54
CA LEU A 224 0.22 -5.99 -7.77
C LEU A 224 -0.92 -6.95 -8.15
N SER A 225 -0.74 -8.26 -7.98
CA SER A 225 -1.83 -9.23 -8.18
C SER A 225 -2.97 -9.02 -7.20
N ALA A 226 -2.69 -8.70 -5.93
CA ALA A 226 -3.73 -8.33 -4.98
C ALA A 226 -4.45 -7.04 -5.42
N PHE A 227 -3.71 -5.99 -5.77
CA PHE A 227 -4.30 -4.72 -6.17
C PHE A 227 -5.15 -4.83 -7.46
N LEU A 228 -4.61 -5.43 -8.52
CA LEU A 228 -5.32 -5.62 -9.79
C LEU A 228 -6.46 -6.64 -9.67
N GLY A 229 -6.29 -7.68 -8.86
CA GLY A 229 -7.35 -8.64 -8.56
C GLY A 229 -8.51 -7.96 -7.83
N GLY A 230 -8.21 -7.13 -6.83
CA GLY A 230 -9.20 -6.28 -6.19
C GLY A 230 -9.91 -5.40 -7.21
N PHE A 231 -9.16 -4.71 -8.08
CA PHE A 231 -9.72 -3.81 -9.09
C PHE A 231 -10.69 -4.54 -10.03
N ALA A 232 -10.33 -5.76 -10.43
CA ALA A 232 -11.21 -6.61 -11.23
C ALA A 232 -12.50 -6.96 -10.47
N VAL A 233 -12.40 -7.38 -9.20
CA VAL A 233 -13.57 -7.69 -8.37
C VAL A 233 -14.46 -6.47 -8.15
N TRP A 234 -13.87 -5.29 -7.91
CA TRP A 234 -14.59 -4.02 -7.82
C TRP A 234 -15.38 -3.71 -9.10
N ASN A 235 -14.78 -3.87 -10.28
CA ASN A 235 -15.48 -3.65 -11.55
C ASN A 235 -16.62 -4.66 -11.74
N LEU A 236 -16.42 -5.93 -11.36
CA LEU A 236 -17.49 -6.94 -11.42
C LEU A 236 -18.67 -6.56 -10.51
N ASP A 237 -18.38 -6.05 -9.31
CA ASP A 237 -19.39 -5.59 -8.37
C ASP A 237 -20.24 -4.45 -8.95
N ASN A 238 -19.60 -3.47 -9.57
CA ASN A 238 -20.28 -2.35 -10.23
C ASN A 238 -21.12 -2.78 -11.43
N VAL A 239 -20.56 -3.60 -12.33
CA VAL A 239 -21.22 -3.98 -13.60
C VAL A 239 -22.35 -4.99 -13.37
N PHE A 240 -22.16 -5.95 -12.47
CA PHE A 240 -23.10 -7.05 -12.26
C PHE A 240 -23.95 -6.91 -10.99
N CYS A 241 -24.03 -5.70 -10.42
CA CYS A 241 -24.71 -5.49 -9.14
C CYS A 241 -26.14 -6.08 -9.04
N PRO A 242 -27.06 -5.87 -10.02
CA PRO A 242 -28.41 -6.44 -9.93
C PRO A 242 -28.42 -7.99 -9.86
N THR A 243 -27.48 -8.61 -10.59
CA THR A 243 -27.28 -10.07 -10.59
C THR A 243 -26.71 -10.54 -9.25
N LEU A 244 -25.70 -9.84 -8.72
CA LEU A 244 -25.08 -10.16 -7.43
C LEU A 244 -26.07 -10.05 -6.27
N ARG A 245 -26.89 -8.97 -6.21
CA ARG A 245 -27.98 -8.83 -5.21
C ARG A 245 -28.98 -9.98 -5.30
N THR A 246 -29.32 -10.43 -6.51
CA THR A 246 -30.21 -11.58 -6.71
C THR A 246 -29.58 -12.88 -6.22
N TRP A 247 -28.28 -13.07 -6.45
CA TRP A 247 -27.55 -14.24 -5.94
C TRP A 247 -27.42 -14.21 -4.43
N ARG A 248 -27.13 -13.05 -3.82
CA ARG A 248 -27.09 -12.86 -2.35
C ARG A 248 -28.41 -13.25 -1.70
N ARG A 249 -29.55 -12.81 -2.25
CA ARG A 249 -30.89 -13.21 -1.78
C ARG A 249 -31.17 -14.72 -1.92
N LYS A 250 -30.69 -15.36 -2.98
CA LYS A 250 -30.85 -16.81 -3.20
C LYS A 250 -29.97 -17.67 -2.30
N VAL A 251 -28.78 -17.17 -1.96
CA VAL A 251 -27.77 -17.88 -1.17
C VAL A 251 -28.00 -17.68 0.34
N GLY A 252 -28.42 -16.50 0.76
CA GLY A 252 -28.65 -16.15 2.16
C GLY A 252 -27.35 -15.92 2.96
N LEU A 253 -27.48 -15.45 4.20
CA LEU A 253 -26.36 -15.25 5.10
C LEU A 253 -25.95 -16.57 5.78
N PRO A 254 -24.66 -16.75 6.13
CA PRO A 254 -23.56 -15.80 5.97
C PRO A 254 -22.92 -15.81 4.56
N TRP A 255 -23.26 -16.79 3.72
CA TRP A 255 -22.57 -17.04 2.45
C TRP A 255 -22.73 -15.92 1.42
N GLY A 256 -23.82 -15.15 1.48
CA GLY A 256 -24.02 -13.95 0.68
C GLY A 256 -22.94 -12.89 0.86
N ILE A 257 -22.26 -12.84 2.02
CA ILE A 257 -21.13 -11.92 2.28
C ILE A 257 -19.98 -12.15 1.30
N LEU A 258 -19.80 -13.38 0.80
CA LEU A 258 -18.74 -13.69 -0.17
C LEU A 258 -18.97 -13.02 -1.53
N LEU A 259 -20.19 -12.56 -1.81
CA LEU A 259 -20.57 -11.87 -3.04
C LEU A 259 -20.48 -10.34 -2.92
N GLU A 260 -20.03 -9.80 -1.78
CA GLU A 260 -19.76 -8.37 -1.59
C GLU A 260 -18.41 -8.01 -2.23
N GLY A 261 -18.42 -7.74 -3.54
CA GLY A 261 -17.21 -7.52 -4.31
C GLY A 261 -16.45 -6.27 -3.86
N HIS A 262 -17.16 -5.22 -3.47
CA HIS A 262 -16.55 -4.01 -2.94
C HIS A 262 -15.81 -4.25 -1.60
N GLY A 263 -16.33 -5.13 -0.74
CA GLY A 263 -15.64 -5.56 0.47
C GLY A 263 -14.33 -6.31 0.19
N TRP A 264 -14.31 -7.18 -0.82
CA TRP A 264 -13.09 -7.85 -1.28
C TRP A 264 -12.07 -6.85 -1.85
N TRP A 265 -12.53 -5.82 -2.56
CA TRP A 265 -11.68 -4.73 -3.04
C TRP A 265 -10.90 -4.07 -1.89
N HIS A 266 -11.55 -3.74 -0.78
CA HIS A 266 -10.86 -3.20 0.41
C HIS A 266 -9.78 -4.14 0.93
N LEU A 267 -10.10 -5.42 1.13
CA LEU A 267 -9.14 -6.38 1.65
C LEU A 267 -7.91 -6.51 0.72
N MET A 268 -8.15 -6.63 -0.58
CA MET A 268 -7.10 -6.88 -1.56
C MET A 268 -6.23 -5.63 -1.81
N THR A 269 -6.83 -4.46 -1.96
CA THR A 269 -6.07 -3.20 -2.14
C THR A 269 -5.37 -2.77 -0.86
N GLY A 270 -5.99 -2.99 0.31
CA GLY A 270 -5.36 -2.77 1.60
C GLY A 270 -4.08 -3.59 1.75
N ILE A 271 -4.12 -4.88 1.40
CA ILE A 271 -2.93 -5.73 1.37
C ILE A 271 -1.91 -5.22 0.33
N GLY A 272 -2.35 -4.92 -0.90
CA GLY A 272 -1.47 -4.45 -1.97
C GLY A 272 -0.71 -3.17 -1.60
N ALA A 273 -1.41 -2.19 -1.03
CA ALA A 273 -0.82 -0.93 -0.56
C ALA A 273 0.12 -1.13 0.65
N TYR A 274 -0.22 -2.03 1.59
CA TYR A 274 0.71 -2.40 2.67
C TYR A 274 2.01 -2.99 2.11
N TYR A 275 1.90 -3.93 1.18
CA TYR A 275 3.05 -4.53 0.49
C TYR A 275 3.90 -3.46 -0.20
N TYR A 276 3.26 -2.50 -0.88
CA TYR A 276 3.96 -1.41 -1.55
C TYR A 276 4.76 -0.54 -0.57
N ILE A 277 4.18 -0.15 0.58
CA ILE A 277 4.88 0.66 1.58
C ILE A 277 6.05 -0.13 2.19
N VAL A 278 5.84 -1.40 2.58
CA VAL A 278 6.91 -2.25 3.15
C VAL A 278 8.02 -2.51 2.13
N TRP A 279 7.66 -2.76 0.87
CA TRP A 279 8.62 -2.88 -0.23
C TRP A 279 9.40 -1.57 -0.41
N GLY A 280 8.75 -0.41 -0.31
CA GLY A 280 9.40 0.90 -0.36
C GLY A 280 10.40 1.12 0.78
N ILE A 281 10.10 0.63 2.00
CA ILE A 281 11.03 0.63 3.13
C ILE A 281 12.25 -0.25 2.80
N TRP A 282 12.04 -1.44 2.26
CA TRP A 282 13.13 -2.35 1.91
C TRP A 282 14.02 -1.77 0.80
N LEU A 283 13.40 -1.19 -0.23
CA LEU A 283 14.09 -0.45 -1.29
C LEU A 283 14.91 0.70 -0.70
N ARG A 284 14.37 1.50 0.23
CA ARG A 284 15.10 2.59 0.88
C ARG A 284 16.39 2.13 1.56
N HIS A 285 16.33 1.03 2.32
CA HIS A 285 17.53 0.49 2.96
C HIS A 285 18.55 -0.03 1.95
N CYS A 286 18.09 -0.62 0.84
CA CYS A 286 18.97 -1.04 -0.25
C CYS A 286 19.66 0.14 -0.93
N LEU A 287 18.92 1.21 -1.23
CA LEU A 287 19.47 2.43 -1.82
C LEU A 287 20.43 3.17 -0.88
N ASN A 288 20.25 3.01 0.44
CA ASN A 288 21.14 3.57 1.45
C ASN A 288 22.32 2.65 1.82
N HIS A 289 22.52 1.54 1.10
CA HIS A 289 23.56 0.53 1.36
C HIS A 289 23.50 -0.10 2.76
N LYS A 290 22.29 -0.22 3.34
CA LYS A 290 22.05 -0.81 4.66
C LYS A 290 21.49 -2.24 4.59
N GLN A 291 21.76 -2.96 3.50
CA GLN A 291 21.26 -4.35 3.33
C GLN A 291 21.86 -5.33 4.36
N ASP A 292 23.00 -4.98 4.94
CA ASP A 292 23.65 -5.81 5.96
C ASP A 292 23.05 -5.59 7.34
N ASP A 293 22.54 -4.39 7.64
CA ASP A 293 21.93 -4.03 8.93
C ASP A 293 20.46 -4.46 9.06
N TYR A 294 19.77 -4.63 7.94
CA TYR A 294 18.35 -4.95 7.89
C TYR A 294 18.07 -6.20 7.08
N GLU A 295 16.96 -6.86 7.36
CA GLU A 295 16.44 -7.96 6.57
C GLU A 295 14.93 -7.83 6.37
N LEU A 296 14.45 -8.34 5.24
CA LEU A 296 13.02 -8.54 5.01
C LEU A 296 12.60 -9.84 5.70
N TYR A 297 11.83 -9.71 6.77
CA TYR A 297 11.21 -10.83 7.47
C TYR A 297 9.83 -11.15 6.88
N TRP A 298 9.74 -12.27 6.19
CA TRP A 298 8.50 -12.77 5.57
C TRP A 298 8.47 -14.32 5.58
N PRO A 299 8.14 -14.94 6.72
CA PRO A 299 8.32 -16.39 6.93
C PRO A 299 7.36 -17.24 6.10
N ARG A 300 6.18 -16.73 5.75
CA ARG A 300 5.18 -17.44 4.94
C ARG A 300 4.58 -16.50 3.91
N LEU A 301 4.66 -16.86 2.63
CA LEU A 301 4.21 -15.99 1.54
C LEU A 301 2.72 -15.61 1.64
N LEU A 302 1.84 -16.57 1.96
CA LEU A 302 0.39 -16.35 1.94
C LEU A 302 -0.22 -15.97 3.30
N THR A 303 0.41 -16.41 4.40
CA THR A 303 -0.20 -16.32 5.75
C THR A 303 0.54 -15.37 6.70
N SER A 304 1.59 -14.70 6.21
CA SER A 304 2.28 -13.68 6.99
C SER A 304 2.43 -12.39 6.19
N MET A 305 2.41 -11.27 6.90
CA MET A 305 2.64 -9.95 6.31
C MET A 305 4.13 -9.61 6.39
N PRO A 306 4.77 -9.18 5.28
CA PRO A 306 6.19 -8.86 5.28
C PRO A 306 6.47 -7.68 6.21
N SER A 307 7.66 -7.67 6.80
CA SER A 307 8.15 -6.54 7.59
C SER A 307 9.65 -6.40 7.42
N VAL A 308 10.16 -5.18 7.46
CA VAL A 308 11.61 -4.96 7.48
C VAL A 308 12.05 -4.87 8.93
N VAL A 309 13.07 -5.64 9.31
CA VAL A 309 13.56 -5.71 10.68
C VAL A 309 15.06 -5.49 10.71
N ARG A 310 15.56 -4.88 11.77
CA ARG A 310 16.99 -4.72 11.99
C ARG A 310 17.57 -6.07 12.43
N LYS A 311 18.65 -6.52 11.80
CA LYS A 311 19.35 -7.76 12.20
C LYS A 311 19.92 -7.59 13.61
N ARG A 312 19.61 -8.53 14.51
CA ARG A 312 20.26 -8.59 15.83
C ARG A 312 21.69 -9.14 15.63
N GLY A 313 22.68 -8.26 15.46
CA GLY A 313 24.02 -8.78 15.13
C GLY A 313 25.24 -7.86 15.08
N HIS A 314 25.19 -6.57 15.47
CA HIS A 314 26.42 -5.74 15.54
C HIS A 314 26.63 -4.98 16.87
N ASN A 315 25.57 -4.65 17.62
CA ASN A 315 25.70 -3.94 18.89
C ASN A 315 26.06 -4.83 20.09
N GLN A 316 25.75 -6.13 20.07
CA GLN A 316 26.12 -7.01 21.19
C GLN A 316 27.62 -7.35 21.19
N ALA A 317 28.27 -7.44 20.02
CA ALA A 317 29.72 -7.66 19.93
C ALA A 317 30.52 -6.43 20.40
N ALA A 318 30.04 -5.21 20.12
CA ALA A 318 30.67 -3.98 20.61
C ALA A 318 30.51 -3.81 22.14
N ILE A 319 29.35 -4.16 22.70
CA ILE A 319 29.10 -4.11 24.15
C ILE A 319 29.84 -5.24 24.89
N ALA A 320 29.98 -6.43 24.29
CA ALA A 320 30.74 -7.54 24.86
C ALA A 320 32.26 -7.29 24.84
N ASN A 321 32.79 -6.64 23.79
CA ASN A 321 34.20 -6.25 23.73
C ASN A 321 34.54 -5.03 24.60
N GLY A 322 33.56 -4.14 24.88
CA GLY A 322 33.73 -3.03 25.81
C GLY A 322 33.78 -3.43 27.29
N LYS A 323 33.21 -4.59 27.65
CA LYS A 323 33.23 -5.13 29.02
C LYS A 323 34.45 -6.00 29.35
N LYS A 324 35.27 -6.38 28.37
CA LYS A 324 36.53 -7.14 28.58
C LYS A 324 37.77 -6.26 28.73
N LYS A 325 37.62 -4.93 28.75
CA LYS A 325 38.72 -3.95 28.89
C LYS A 325 38.60 -3.06 30.15
N ARG A 326 38.01 -3.57 31.23
CA ARG A 326 38.12 -2.94 32.55
C ARG A 326 38.60 -3.93 33.58
#